data_AF-T2DM20-F1
#
_entry.id   AF-T2DM20-F1
#
_cell.length_a   1.000
_cell.length_b   1.000
_cell.length_c   1.000
_cell.angle_alpha   90.00
_cell.angle_beta   90.00
_cell.angle_gamma   90.00
#
_symmetry.space_group_name_H-M   'P 1'
#
loop_
_entity.id
_entity.type
_entity.pdbx_description
1 polymer ?
#
loop_
_entity_poly.entity_id
_entity_poly.type
_entity_poly.pdbx_seq_one_letter_code
_entity_poly.pdbx_strand_id
1 'polypeptide(L)'
;MFGADNHHGRVVEPKKIIKKINERADISFTLHDLRRTFCSVAETIGVGTYTLKQLLNHKTSSSDVSAGYTVLTAEELREPADRICKRLS
;
A
#
# COMPACT_ATOMS: atom_id res chain seq x y z
N MET A 1 1.48 8.33 10.08
CA MET A 1 2.92 7.95 10.06
C MET A 1 3.15 6.95 11.18
N PHE A 2 3.80 5.81 10.93
CA PHE A 2 4.05 4.80 11.98
C PHE A 2 5.09 5.32 12.96
N GLY A 3 4.68 5.50 14.23
CA GLY A 3 5.55 5.99 15.30
C GLY A 3 6.65 4.99 15.64
N ALA A 4 7.83 5.51 15.96
CA ALA A 4 8.93 4.70 16.50
C ALA A 4 9.65 5.48 17.59
N ASP A 5 10.09 4.77 18.63
CA ASP A 5 10.90 5.33 19.70
C ASP A 5 12.34 5.53 19.24
N ASN A 6 12.57 6.63 18.53
CA ASN A 6 13.87 7.09 18.07
C ASN A 6 13.85 8.62 17.91
N HIS A 7 15.02 9.23 17.69
CA HIS A 7 15.14 10.69 17.52
C HIS A 7 14.23 11.29 16.43
N HIS A 8 13.81 10.50 15.43
CA HIS A 8 12.98 10.96 14.32
C HIS A 8 11.47 10.80 14.59
N GLY A 9 11.07 10.16 15.70
CA GLY A 9 9.67 9.89 16.05
C GLY A 9 8.92 8.99 15.05
N ARG A 10 9.63 8.36 14.11
CA ARG A 10 9.05 7.59 13.00
C ARG A 10 9.93 6.44 12.58
N VAL A 11 9.34 5.45 11.93
CA VAL A 11 10.12 4.37 11.31
C VAL A 11 10.98 4.96 10.19
N VAL A 12 12.30 4.92 10.36
CA VAL A 12 13.29 5.35 9.35
C VAL A 12 13.82 4.15 8.57
N GLU A 13 14.11 3.03 9.25
CA GLU A 13 14.66 1.82 8.63
C GLU A 13 13.78 0.60 8.96
N PRO A 14 12.87 0.20 8.06
CA PRO A 14 11.92 -0.88 8.32
C PRO A 14 12.56 -2.27 8.27
N LYS A 15 13.76 -2.45 7.68
CA LYS A 15 14.39 -3.78 7.54
C LYS A 15 14.59 -4.51 8.87
N LYS A 16 14.94 -3.78 9.93
CA LYS A 16 15.11 -4.36 11.28
C LYS A 16 13.78 -4.89 11.84
N ILE A 17 12.68 -4.20 11.54
CA ILE A 17 11.34 -4.59 11.99
C ILE A 17 10.91 -5.83 11.22
N ILE A 18 11.06 -5.84 9.89
CA ILE A 18 10.72 -7.00 9.05
C ILE A 18 11.54 -8.23 9.44
N LYS A 19 12.86 -8.09 9.67
CA LYS A 19 13.71 -9.19 10.16
C LYS A 19 13.17 -9.79 11.46
N LYS A 20 12.83 -8.94 12.43
CA LYS A 20 12.27 -9.35 13.72
C LYS A 20 10.89 -10.03 13.61
N ILE A 21 10.08 -9.65 12.62
CA ILE A 21 8.78 -10.28 12.36
C ILE A 21 9.00 -11.66 11.73
N ASN A 22 9.84 -11.73 10.69
CA ASN A 22 10.22 -12.97 10.02
C ASN A 22 10.75 -14.02 11.01
N GLU A 23 11.67 -13.62 11.90
CA GLU A 23 12.22 -14.50 12.94
C GLU A 23 11.16 -14.99 13.95
N ARG A 24 10.20 -14.14 14.33
CA ARG A 24 9.16 -14.50 15.30
C ARG A 24 8.05 -15.37 14.72
N ALA A 25 7.70 -15.14 13.46
CA ALA A 25 6.61 -15.81 12.78
C ALA A 25 7.09 -17.03 11.98
N ASP A 26 8.39 -17.31 11.95
CA ASP A 26 9.02 -18.38 11.17
C ASP A 26 8.63 -18.34 9.68
N ILE A 27 8.58 -17.12 9.13
CA ILE A 27 8.26 -16.85 7.72
C ILE A 27 9.30 -15.90 7.12
N SER A 28 9.46 -15.92 5.81
CA SER A 28 10.35 -15.00 5.10
C SER A 28 9.56 -14.17 4.09
N PHE A 29 9.43 -12.87 4.36
CA PHE A 29 8.85 -11.92 3.41
C PHE A 29 9.58 -10.56 3.44
N THR A 30 9.33 -9.76 2.41
CA THR A 30 9.78 -8.38 2.29
C THR A 30 8.61 -7.40 2.19
N LEU A 31 8.87 -6.10 2.32
CA LEU A 31 7.85 -5.07 2.07
C LEU A 31 7.28 -5.13 0.65
N HIS A 32 8.07 -5.59 -0.33
CA HIS A 32 7.59 -5.77 -1.70
C HIS A 32 6.55 -6.87 -1.81
N ASP A 33 6.70 -7.94 -1.02
CA ASP A 33 5.74 -9.03 -1.01
C ASP A 33 4.42 -8.58 -0.39
N LEU A 34 4.46 -7.78 0.69
CA LEU A 34 3.25 -7.13 1.23
C LEU A 34 2.56 -6.25 0.19
N ARG A 35 3.33 -5.44 -0.54
CA ARG A 35 2.79 -4.60 -1.62
C ARG A 35 2.16 -5.44 -2.74
N ARG A 36 2.78 -6.56 -3.13
CA ARG A 36 2.23 -7.49 -4.13
C ARG A 36 0.94 -8.12 -3.63
N THR A 37 0.90 -8.61 -2.40
CA THR A 37 -0.32 -9.16 -1.78
C THR A 37 -1.46 -8.13 -1.80
N PHE A 38 -1.18 -6.88 -1.43
CA PHE A 38 -2.17 -5.80 -1.51
C PHE A 38 -2.70 -5.59 -2.94
N CYS A 39 -1.81 -5.57 -3.94
CA CYS A 39 -2.20 -5.43 -5.35
C CYS A 39 -3.06 -6.63 -5.82
N SER A 40 -2.61 -7.85 -5.55
CA SER A 40 -3.32 -9.06 -5.97
C SER A 40 -4.70 -9.16 -5.33
N VAL A 41 -4.84 -8.80 -4.05
CA VAL A 41 -6.16 -8.76 -3.40
C VAL A 41 -7.04 -7.68 -4.01
N ALA A 42 -6.51 -6.50 -4.30
CA ALA A 42 -7.24 -5.43 -4.97
C ALA A 42 -7.79 -5.87 -6.35
N GLU A 43 -6.98 -6.59 -7.12
CA GLU A 43 -7.40 -7.18 -8.39
C GLU A 43 -8.53 -8.20 -8.20
N THR A 44 -8.45 -9.06 -7.18
CA THR A 44 -9.49 -10.08 -6.93
C THR A 44 -10.87 -9.51 -6.60
N ILE A 45 -10.93 -8.30 -6.04
CA ILE A 45 -12.19 -7.62 -5.69
C ILE A 45 -12.59 -6.53 -6.70
N GLY A 46 -11.90 -6.47 -7.84
CA GLY A 46 -12.23 -5.58 -8.95
C GLY A 46 -11.88 -4.11 -8.72
N VAL A 47 -10.85 -3.78 -7.92
CA VAL A 47 -10.38 -2.39 -7.82
C VAL A 47 -9.74 -1.99 -9.14
N GLY A 48 -10.24 -0.91 -9.74
CA GLY A 48 -9.73 -0.42 -11.02
C GLY A 48 -8.26 -0.02 -10.96
N THR A 49 -7.53 -0.24 -12.07
CA THR A 49 -6.09 0.00 -12.19
C THR A 49 -5.68 1.44 -11.85
N TYR A 50 -6.53 2.43 -12.19
CA TYR A 50 -6.28 3.83 -11.86
C TYR A 50 -6.29 4.05 -10.34
N THR A 51 -7.38 3.64 -9.67
CA THR A 51 -7.52 3.70 -8.21
C THR A 51 -6.39 2.95 -7.51
N LEU A 52 -6.03 1.76 -8.00
CA LEU A 52 -4.92 0.98 -7.44
C LEU A 52 -3.58 1.70 -7.58
N LYS A 53 -3.30 2.34 -8.72
CA LYS A 53 -2.09 3.18 -8.88
C LYS A 53 -2.05 4.34 -7.90
N GLN A 54 -3.18 5.02 -7.70
CA GLN A 54 -3.28 6.12 -6.73
C GLN A 54 -3.04 5.62 -5.29
N LEU A 55 -3.66 4.50 -4.88
CA LEU A 55 -3.43 3.86 -3.57
C LEU A 55 -1.95 3.50 -3.34
N LEU A 56 -1.25 3.12 -4.41
CA LEU A 56 0.16 2.74 -4.36
C LEU A 56 1.12 3.92 -4.52
N ASN A 57 0.60 5.16 -4.62
CA ASN A 57 1.34 6.39 -4.91
C ASN A 57 2.21 6.26 -6.17
N HIS A 58 1.70 5.57 -7.18
CA HIS A 58 2.39 5.36 -8.45
C HIS A 58 2.14 6.52 -9.40
N LYS A 59 3.18 6.94 -10.13
CA LYS A 59 3.02 7.96 -11.18
C LYS A 59 2.09 7.41 -12.26
N THR A 60 1.02 8.13 -12.53
CA THR A 60 0.20 7.95 -13.73
C THR A 60 0.92 8.61 -14.90
N SER A 61 1.06 7.89 -16.02
CA SER A 61 1.73 8.40 -17.23
C SER A 61 1.01 9.64 -17.76
N SER A 62 1.77 10.70 -18.10
CA SER A 62 1.25 11.99 -18.58
C SER A 62 0.61 11.95 -19.98
N SER A 63 0.59 10.78 -20.64
CA SER A 63 -0.07 10.58 -21.93
C SER A 63 -1.56 10.30 -21.82
N ASP A 64 -2.07 10.10 -20.61
CA ASP A 64 -3.48 9.85 -20.38
C ASP A 64 -4.16 11.18 -20.02
N VAL A 65 -4.74 11.84 -21.03
CA VAL A 65 -5.51 13.09 -20.86
C VAL A 65 -6.60 12.96 -19.79
N SER A 66 -7.09 11.74 -19.53
CA SER A 66 -8.07 11.43 -18.47
C SER A 66 -7.48 11.56 -17.06
N ALA A 67 -6.16 11.35 -16.90
CA ALA A 67 -5.49 11.41 -15.59
C ALA A 67 -5.47 12.82 -14.99
N GLY A 68 -5.65 13.86 -15.81
CA GLY A 68 -5.80 15.24 -15.34
C GLY A 68 -7.19 15.55 -14.78
N TYR A 69 -8.22 14.79 -15.14
CA TYR A 69 -9.61 15.04 -14.76
C TYR A 69 -10.08 14.20 -13.56
N THR A 70 -9.46 13.03 -13.32
CA THR A 70 -9.90 12.08 -12.29
C THR A 70 -8.98 12.09 -11.08
N VAL A 71 -8.74 13.24 -10.45
CA VAL A 71 -7.93 13.29 -9.22
C VAL A 71 -8.75 12.71 -8.06
N LEU A 72 -8.53 11.43 -7.75
CA LEU A 72 -9.11 10.82 -6.55
C LEU A 72 -8.53 11.49 -5.30
N THR A 73 -9.41 12.05 -4.49
CA THR A 73 -9.08 12.61 -3.18
C THR A 73 -8.74 11.50 -2.18
N ALA A 74 -8.09 11.87 -1.07
CA ALA A 74 -7.81 10.92 0.01
C ALA A 74 -9.09 10.25 0.56
N GLU A 75 -10.22 10.96 0.55
CA GLU A 75 -11.50 10.43 1.02
C GLU A 75 -12.07 9.38 0.04
N GLU A 76 -11.98 9.63 -1.26
CA GLU A 76 -12.41 8.66 -2.29
C GLU A 76 -11.51 7.41 -2.32
N LEU A 77 -10.23 7.53 -1.92
CA LEU A 77 -9.33 6.39 -1.81
C LEU A 77 -9.56 5.55 -0.54
N ARG A 78 -10.33 6.07 0.43
CA ARG A 78 -10.56 5.39 1.72
C ARG A 78 -11.39 4.12 1.56
N GLU A 79 -12.51 4.19 0.86
CA GLU A 79 -13.40 3.03 0.65
C GLU A 79 -12.69 1.88 -0.08
N PRO A 80 -11.95 2.12 -1.18
CA PRO A 80 -11.20 1.08 -1.87
C PRO A 80 -10.11 0.45 -0.98
N ALA A 81 -9.39 1.27 -0.21
CA ALA A 81 -8.38 0.79 0.72
C ALA A 81 -9.00 -0.11 1.81
N ASP A 82 -10.11 0.32 2.40
CA ASP A 82 -10.82 -0.42 3.44
C ASP A 82 -11.36 -1.75 2.91
N ARG A 83 -11.85 -1.78 1.67
CA ARG A 83 -12.29 -3.03 1.03
C ARG A 83 -11.17 -4.04 0.85
N ILE A 84 -9.99 -3.59 0.44
CA ILE A 84 -8.81 -4.46 0.31
C ILE A 84 -8.42 -5.01 1.69
N CYS A 85 -8.36 -4.14 2.71
CA CYS A 85 -8.04 -4.53 4.07
C CYS A 85 -9.05 -5.54 4.66
N LYS A 86 -10.35 -5.31 4.45
CA LYS A 86 -11.42 -6.22 4.90
C LYS A 86 -11.32 -7.60 4.25
N ARG A 87 -10.82 -7.69 3.01
CA ARG A 87 -10.65 -8.98 2.32
C ARG A 87 -9.47 -9.81 2.84
N LEU A 88 -8.49 -9.13 3.47
CA LEU A 88 -7.30 -9.73 4.10
C LEU A 88 -7.54 -10.16 5.55
N SER A 89 -8.60 -9.66 6.19
CA SER A 89 -8.99 -9.98 7.57
C SER A 89 -9.87 -11.24 7.60
#